data_AF-A0A7C3AW73-F1
#
_entry.id   AF-A0A7C3AW73-F1
#
_cell.length_a   1.000
_cell.length_b   1.000
_cell.length_c   1.000
_cell.angle_alpha   90.00
_cell.angle_beta   90.00
_cell.angle_gamma   90.00
#
_symmetry.space_group_name_H-M   'P 1'
#
loop_
_entity.id
_entity.type
_entity.pdbx_description
1 polymer ?
#
loop_
_entity_poly.entity_id
_entity_poly.type
_entity_poly.pdbx_seq_one_letter_code
_entity_poly.pdbx_strand_id
1 'polypeptide(L)'
;MIRTVEEYLESLRDGRVIYNSGERVKDVTTHPILRRVVRGGCMDYVLTNDPEHRDLFVAKNEKGEDVHFLWTPPKTAEDLIRKRQVYIEGSRFGGTGLHSMGVDALAASRVVAERMDRKLGTNYVEHVEHYRDYLQSTDSGITGAQTDVKGDRGLHPSQQVQH
;
A
#
# COMPACT_ATOMS: atom_id res chain seq x y z
N MET A 1 -8.51 8.62 -8.44
CA MET A 1 -7.78 8.51 -9.73
C MET A 1 -7.31 7.07 -9.84
N ILE A 2 -7.27 6.50 -11.05
CA ILE A 2 -6.63 5.20 -11.30
C ILE A 2 -5.39 5.47 -12.14
N ARG A 3 -4.22 5.14 -11.61
CA ARG A 3 -2.94 5.35 -12.32
C ARG A 3 -2.80 4.39 -13.49
N THR A 4 -2.10 4.81 -14.53
CA THR A 4 -1.59 3.90 -15.56
C THR A 4 -0.26 3.28 -15.15
N VAL A 5 0.20 2.29 -15.90
CA VAL A 5 1.52 1.68 -15.71
C VAL A 5 2.64 2.71 -15.92
N GLU A 6 2.49 3.58 -16.91
CA GLU A 6 3.45 4.64 -17.25
C GLU A 6 3.56 5.65 -16.11
N GLU A 7 2.44 6.08 -15.55
CA GLU A 7 2.41 7.00 -14.40
C GLU A 7 3.06 6.38 -13.16
N TYR A 8 2.80 5.08 -12.90
CA TYR A 8 3.49 4.36 -11.84
C TYR A 8 5.00 4.31 -12.06
N LEU A 9 5.46 3.93 -13.26
CA LEU A 9 6.90 3.85 -13.56
C LEU A 9 7.60 5.20 -13.41
N GLU A 10 6.96 6.29 -13.86
CA GLU A 10 7.50 7.64 -13.70
C GLU A 10 7.51 8.06 -12.22
N SER A 11 6.50 7.69 -11.43
CA SER A 11 6.45 7.97 -9.99
C SER A 11 7.60 7.35 -9.18
N LEU A 12 8.30 6.34 -9.72
CA LEU A 12 9.46 5.73 -9.08
C LEU A 12 10.75 6.56 -9.24
N ARG A 13 10.72 7.63 -10.04
CA ARG A 13 11.84 8.57 -10.26
C ARG A 13 11.76 9.77 -9.32
N ASP A 14 11.46 9.50 -8.05
CA ASP A 14 11.20 10.50 -7.01
C ASP A 14 12.44 10.90 -6.18
N GLY A 15 13.63 10.44 -6.59
CA GLY A 15 14.89 10.72 -5.89
C GLY A 15 15.16 9.81 -4.68
N ARG A 16 14.36 8.75 -4.47
CA ARG A 16 14.63 7.75 -3.42
C ARG A 16 16.05 7.18 -3.50
N VAL A 17 16.62 6.90 -2.32
CA VAL A 17 17.97 6.35 -2.21
C VAL A 17 17.89 4.86 -1.97
N ILE A 18 18.37 4.08 -2.94
CA ILE A 18 18.38 2.62 -2.88
C ILE A 18 19.80 2.13 -3.10
N TYR A 19 20.22 1.18 -2.27
CA TYR A 19 21.48 0.46 -2.41
C TYR A 19 21.22 -1.01 -2.67
N ASN A 20 22.00 -1.61 -3.57
CA ASN A 20 21.97 -3.03 -3.85
C ASN A 20 23.40 -3.52 -4.09
N SER A 21 23.80 -4.61 -3.43
CA SER A 21 25.15 -5.17 -3.50
C SER A 21 26.27 -4.13 -3.30
N GLY A 22 26.08 -3.18 -2.38
CA GLY A 22 27.05 -2.13 -2.07
C GLY A 22 27.05 -0.93 -3.02
N GLU A 23 26.23 -0.93 -4.07
CA GLU A 23 26.17 0.15 -5.06
C GLU A 23 24.86 0.93 -4.97
N ARG A 24 24.92 2.25 -5.21
CA ARG A 24 23.72 3.09 -5.30
C ARG A 24 23.00 2.82 -6.62
N VAL A 25 21.73 2.44 -6.53
CA VAL A 25 20.84 2.26 -7.68
C VAL A 25 20.41 3.62 -8.20
N LYS A 26 20.68 3.90 -9.48
CA LYS A 26 20.29 5.16 -10.14
C LYS A 26 18.82 5.17 -10.56
N ASP A 27 18.32 4.05 -11.07
CA ASP A 27 16.94 3.89 -11.53
C ASP A 27 16.48 2.45 -11.31
N VAL A 28 15.45 2.29 -10.47
CA VAL A 28 14.88 0.97 -10.13
C VAL A 28 14.13 0.33 -11.28
N THR A 29 13.60 1.14 -12.21
CA THR A 29 12.78 0.66 -13.33
C THR A 29 13.62 -0.09 -14.35
N THR A 30 14.92 0.24 -14.44
CA THR A 30 15.87 -0.35 -15.40
C THR A 30 16.89 -1.29 -14.74
N HIS A 31 17.08 -1.21 -13.41
CA HIS A 31 18.04 -2.03 -12.67
C HIS A 31 17.83 -3.55 -12.91
N PRO A 32 18.88 -4.33 -13.26
CA PRO A 32 18.74 -5.74 -13.69
C PRO A 32 17.97 -6.67 -12.73
N ILE A 33 18.16 -6.50 -11.43
CA ILE A 33 17.47 -7.25 -10.36
C ILE A 33 16.12 -6.61 -10.01
N LEU A 34 16.12 -5.37 -9.53
CA LEU A 34 14.94 -4.70 -8.98
C LEU A 34 13.80 -4.47 -9.99
N ARG A 35 14.10 -4.34 -11.29
CA ARG A 35 13.06 -4.16 -12.32
C ARG A 35 12.03 -5.29 -12.34
N ARG A 36 12.38 -6.49 -11.87
CA ARG A 36 11.45 -7.63 -11.78
C ARG A 36 10.35 -7.37 -10.77
N VAL A 37 10.70 -6.79 -9.61
CA VAL A 37 9.73 -6.40 -8.58
C VAL A 37 8.89 -5.23 -9.07
N VAL A 38 9.52 -4.25 -9.74
CA VAL A 38 8.80 -3.12 -10.35
C VAL A 38 7.74 -3.61 -11.33
N ARG A 39 8.07 -4.57 -12.21
CA ARG A 39 7.10 -5.20 -13.14
C ARG A 39 5.95 -5.88 -12.43
N GLY A 40 6.19 -6.55 -11.29
CA GLY A 40 5.12 -7.08 -10.45
C GLY A 40 4.20 -5.97 -9.94
N GLY A 41 4.78 -4.86 -9.46
CA GLY A 41 4.00 -3.68 -9.07
C GLY A 41 3.20 -3.05 -10.21
N CYS A 42 3.66 -3.13 -11.47
CA CYS A 42 2.88 -2.66 -12.61
C CYS A 42 1.54 -3.40 -12.75
N MET A 43 1.44 -4.67 -12.32
CA MET A 43 0.22 -5.46 -12.47
C MET A 43 -0.95 -4.94 -11.65
N ASP A 44 -0.69 -4.20 -10.55
CA ASP A 44 -1.73 -3.48 -9.81
C ASP A 44 -2.44 -2.43 -10.69
N TYR A 45 -1.71 -1.80 -11.59
CA TYR A 45 -2.22 -0.79 -12.51
C TYR A 45 -2.73 -1.41 -13.82
N VAL A 46 -2.20 -2.56 -14.25
CA VAL A 46 -2.78 -3.31 -15.38
C VAL A 46 -4.19 -3.78 -15.05
N LEU A 47 -4.39 -4.44 -13.91
CA LEU A 47 -5.68 -5.04 -13.54
C LEU A 47 -6.78 -4.02 -13.28
N THR A 48 -6.43 -2.84 -12.77
CA THR A 48 -7.39 -1.74 -12.55
C THR A 48 -7.80 -1.04 -13.84
N ASN A 49 -6.94 -1.04 -14.87
CA ASN A 49 -7.22 -0.46 -16.18
C ASN A 49 -7.74 -1.48 -17.22
N ASP A 50 -7.68 -2.77 -16.92
CA ASP A 50 -8.21 -3.82 -17.78
C ASP A 50 -9.75 -3.92 -17.70
N PRO A 51 -10.47 -3.82 -18.83
CA PRO A 51 -11.95 -3.85 -18.82
C PRO A 51 -12.57 -5.12 -18.23
N GLU A 52 -11.92 -6.28 -18.38
CA GLU A 52 -12.47 -7.56 -17.89
C GLU A 52 -12.36 -7.68 -16.36
N HIS A 53 -11.33 -7.06 -15.76
CA HIS A 53 -11.06 -7.12 -14.33
C HIS A 53 -11.53 -5.86 -13.57
N ARG A 54 -11.82 -4.76 -14.27
CA ARG A 54 -12.08 -3.44 -13.66
C ARG A 54 -13.12 -3.47 -12.55
N ASP A 55 -14.24 -4.16 -12.76
CA ASP A 55 -15.34 -4.25 -11.78
C ASP A 55 -14.90 -4.90 -10.45
N LEU A 56 -13.90 -5.78 -10.49
CA LEU A 56 -13.34 -6.39 -9.28
C LEU A 56 -12.42 -5.41 -8.55
N PHE A 57 -11.54 -4.70 -9.26
CA PHE A 57 -10.46 -3.90 -8.67
C PHE A 57 -10.80 -2.43 -8.42
N VAL A 58 -11.83 -1.87 -9.06
CA VAL A 58 -12.18 -0.44 -8.99
C VAL A 58 -13.54 -0.25 -8.31
N ALA A 59 -13.63 0.74 -7.44
CA ALA A 59 -14.87 1.15 -6.79
C ALA A 59 -15.06 2.67 -6.86
N LYS A 60 -16.27 3.13 -6.56
CA LYS A 60 -16.58 4.54 -6.38
C LYS A 60 -16.34 4.95 -4.92
N ASN A 61 -15.56 6.00 -4.70
CA ASN A 61 -15.44 6.61 -3.38
C ASN A 61 -16.67 7.48 -3.05
N GLU A 62 -16.68 8.11 -1.87
CA GLU A 62 -17.79 8.95 -1.41
C GLU A 62 -17.99 10.22 -2.27
N LYS A 63 -17.00 10.59 -3.09
CA LYS A 63 -17.04 11.71 -4.05
C LYS A 63 -17.49 11.26 -5.46
N GLY A 64 -17.78 9.97 -5.66
CA GLY A 64 -18.17 9.41 -6.97
C GLY A 64 -17.00 9.18 -7.94
N GLU A 65 -15.76 9.25 -7.44
CA GLU A 65 -14.54 9.07 -8.23
C GLU A 65 -14.12 7.60 -8.24
N ASP A 66 -13.50 7.18 -9.35
CA ASP A 66 -12.88 5.85 -9.43
C ASP A 66 -11.62 5.81 -8.57
N VAL A 67 -11.57 4.81 -7.69
CA VAL A 67 -10.43 4.52 -6.82
C VAL A 67 -10.17 3.02 -6.79
N HIS A 68 -8.93 2.61 -6.52
CA HIS A 68 -8.66 1.21 -6.27
C HIS A 68 -9.47 0.75 -5.06
N PHE A 69 -10.26 -0.32 -5.23
CA PHE A 69 -11.16 -0.87 -4.22
C PHE A 69 -10.48 -1.14 -2.87
N LEU A 70 -9.20 -1.52 -2.86
CA LEU A 70 -8.48 -1.79 -1.62
C LEU A 70 -8.30 -0.54 -0.73
N TRP A 71 -8.42 0.66 -1.29
CA TRP A 71 -8.41 1.91 -0.50
C TRP A 71 -9.77 2.26 0.09
N THR A 72 -10.83 1.55 -0.28
CA THR A 72 -12.14 1.66 0.36
C THR A 72 -12.22 0.73 1.57
N PRO A 73 -12.60 1.23 2.76
CA PRO A 73 -12.79 0.37 3.92
C PRO A 73 -14.02 -0.54 3.70
N PRO A 74 -13.92 -1.86 3.94
CA PRO A 74 -15.07 -2.76 3.80
C PRO A 74 -16.15 -2.39 4.82
N LYS A 75 -17.39 -2.22 4.34
CA LYS A 75 -18.57 -1.90 5.15
C LYS A 75 -19.51 -3.11 5.30
N THR A 76 -19.42 -4.10 4.42
CA THR A 76 -20.26 -5.31 4.43
C THR A 76 -19.45 -6.62 4.35
N ALA A 77 -20.13 -7.76 4.53
CA ALA A 77 -19.50 -9.08 4.36
C ALA A 77 -19.10 -9.33 2.89
N GLU A 78 -19.89 -8.81 1.95
CA GLU A 78 -19.63 -8.87 0.52
C GLU A 78 -18.36 -8.12 0.16
N ASP A 79 -18.08 -6.97 0.80
CA ASP A 79 -16.83 -6.24 0.62
C ASP A 79 -15.62 -7.07 1.06
N LEU A 80 -15.74 -7.84 2.16
CA LEU A 80 -14.68 -8.73 2.61
C LEU A 80 -14.44 -9.89 1.63
N ILE A 81 -15.51 -10.45 1.08
CA ILE A 81 -15.43 -11.49 0.03
C ILE A 81 -14.78 -10.92 -1.23
N ARG A 82 -15.17 -9.71 -1.65
CA ARG A 82 -14.58 -9.00 -2.78
C ARG A 82 -13.10 -8.71 -2.54
N LYS A 83 -12.70 -8.26 -1.35
CA LYS A 83 -11.30 -8.04 -0.96
C LYS A 83 -10.49 -9.33 -1.08
N ARG A 84 -11.02 -10.45 -0.59
CA ARG A 84 -10.40 -11.77 -0.79
C ARG A 84 -10.23 -12.09 -2.28
N GLN A 85 -11.25 -11.83 -3.10
CA GLN A 85 -11.21 -12.12 -4.53
C GLN A 85 -10.17 -11.25 -5.26
N VAL A 86 -10.05 -9.97 -4.89
CA VAL A 86 -8.98 -9.08 -5.39
C VAL A 86 -7.60 -9.67 -5.10
N TYR A 87 -7.35 -10.16 -3.89
CA TYR A 87 -6.07 -10.81 -3.59
C TYR A 87 -5.83 -12.09 -4.38
N ILE A 88 -6.86 -12.94 -4.55
CA ILE A 88 -6.73 -14.21 -5.29
C ILE A 88 -6.43 -13.92 -6.76
N GLU A 89 -7.23 -13.08 -7.42
CA GLU A 89 -7.04 -12.75 -8.83
C GLU A 89 -5.73 -11.97 -9.04
N GLY A 90 -5.46 -10.97 -8.21
CA GLY A 90 -4.20 -10.21 -8.27
C GLY A 90 -2.98 -11.12 -8.19
N SER A 91 -2.99 -12.07 -7.25
CA SER A 91 -1.89 -13.03 -7.08
C SER A 91 -1.67 -13.93 -8.30
N ARG A 92 -2.73 -14.30 -9.05
CA ARG A 92 -2.61 -15.11 -10.28
C ARG A 92 -1.83 -14.39 -11.38
N PHE A 93 -1.95 -13.07 -11.44
CA PHE A 93 -1.28 -12.23 -12.43
C PHE A 93 0.01 -11.59 -11.90
N GLY A 94 0.41 -11.87 -10.65
CA GLY A 94 1.59 -11.27 -10.01
C GLY A 94 1.37 -9.83 -9.53
N GLY A 95 0.12 -9.38 -9.41
CA GLY A 95 -0.31 -8.10 -8.83
C GLY A 95 -0.65 -8.17 -7.34
N THR A 96 -1.14 -7.06 -6.79
CA THR A 96 -1.52 -6.84 -5.37
C THR A 96 -0.36 -6.85 -4.37
N GLY A 97 0.86 -7.08 -4.84
CA GLY A 97 2.07 -6.94 -4.04
C GLY A 97 2.29 -5.51 -3.52
N LEU A 98 1.93 -4.48 -4.30
CA LEU A 98 2.14 -3.09 -3.92
C LEU A 98 1.16 -2.64 -2.83
N HIS A 99 -0.09 -3.12 -2.89
CA HIS A 99 -1.20 -2.66 -2.06
C HIS A 99 -1.40 -3.50 -0.79
N SER A 100 -1.07 -4.80 -0.81
CA SER A 100 -1.47 -5.79 0.21
C SER A 100 -1.22 -5.36 1.66
N MET A 101 0.04 -5.30 2.08
CA MET A 101 0.44 -4.96 3.46
C MET A 101 -0.01 -3.55 3.86
N GLY A 102 0.02 -2.63 2.90
CA GLY A 102 -0.35 -1.24 3.08
C GLY A 102 -1.80 -1.03 3.51
N VAL A 103 -2.71 -1.71 2.83
CA VAL A 103 -4.15 -1.65 3.09
C VAL A 103 -4.49 -2.14 4.50
N ASP A 104 -3.86 -3.23 4.91
CA ASP A 104 -4.07 -3.81 6.25
C ASP A 104 -3.46 -2.93 7.35
N ALA A 105 -2.27 -2.36 7.11
CA ALA A 105 -1.66 -1.39 8.02
C ALA A 105 -2.54 -0.13 8.20
N LEU A 106 -3.09 0.41 7.12
CA LEU A 106 -3.99 1.56 7.17
C LEU A 106 -5.28 1.25 7.93
N ALA A 107 -5.88 0.09 7.66
CA ALA A 107 -7.10 -0.35 8.36
C ALA A 107 -6.85 -0.54 9.86
N ALA A 108 -5.77 -1.22 10.24
CA ALA A 108 -5.38 -1.40 11.64
C ALA A 108 -5.10 -0.05 12.33
N SER A 109 -4.41 0.86 11.64
CA SER A 109 -4.11 2.20 12.16
C SER A 109 -5.39 2.97 12.45
N ARG A 110 -6.40 2.89 11.58
CA ARG A 110 -7.70 3.53 11.81
C ARG A 110 -8.42 3.00 13.05
N VAL A 111 -8.37 1.69 13.30
CA VAL A 111 -8.99 1.05 14.48
C VAL A 111 -8.29 1.48 15.77
N VAL A 112 -6.95 1.53 15.76
CA VAL A 112 -6.17 1.97 16.92
C VAL A 112 -6.35 3.46 17.18
N ALA A 113 -6.32 4.28 16.13
CA ALA A 113 -6.57 5.73 16.20
C ALA A 113 -7.89 6.03 16.91
N GLU A 114 -8.98 5.31 16.60
CA GLU A 114 -10.27 5.50 17.27
C GLU A 114 -10.23 5.25 18.77
N ARG A 115 -9.50 4.21 19.19
CA ARG A 115 -9.32 3.88 20.61
C ARG A 115 -8.49 4.95 21.30
N MET A 116 -7.47 5.47 20.63
CA MET A 116 -6.64 6.56 21.13
C MET A 116 -7.44 7.84 21.28
N ASP A 117 -8.18 8.25 20.25
CA ASP A 117 -8.99 9.47 20.25
C ASP A 117 -10.01 9.46 21.38
N ARG A 118 -10.73 8.34 21.58
CA ARG A 118 -11.66 8.20 22.72
C ARG A 118 -10.99 8.30 24.09
N LYS A 119 -9.76 7.78 24.23
CA LYS A 119 -9.08 7.69 25.53
C LYS A 119 -8.25 8.93 25.84
N LEU A 120 -7.67 9.56 24.83
CA LEU A 120 -6.66 10.60 24.95
C LEU A 120 -7.16 11.98 24.49
N GLY A 121 -8.34 12.07 23.87
CA GLY A 121 -8.86 13.32 23.32
C GLY A 121 -8.09 13.83 22.10
N THR A 122 -7.45 12.92 21.36
CA THR A 122 -6.71 13.19 20.12
C THR A 122 -7.63 13.13 18.90
N ASN A 123 -7.10 13.48 17.72
CA ASN A 123 -7.78 13.46 16.42
C ASN A 123 -7.05 12.58 15.38
N TYR A 124 -6.46 11.46 15.79
CA TYR A 124 -5.70 10.58 14.88
C TYR A 124 -6.57 9.95 13.79
N VAL A 125 -7.85 9.73 14.05
CA VAL A 125 -8.80 9.24 13.04
C VAL A 125 -8.82 10.16 11.83
N GLU A 126 -8.88 11.48 12.06
CA GLU A 126 -8.90 12.48 11.00
C GLU A 126 -7.63 12.39 10.14
N HIS A 127 -6.46 12.25 10.78
CA HIS A 127 -5.19 12.10 10.06
C HIS A 127 -5.13 10.83 9.21
N VAL A 128 -5.66 9.71 9.71
CA VAL A 128 -5.69 8.45 8.95
C VAL A 128 -6.63 8.57 7.75
N GLU A 129 -7.79 9.20 7.89
CA GLU A 129 -8.71 9.40 6.76
C GLU A 129 -8.19 10.43 5.75
N HIS A 130 -7.53 11.52 6.18
CA HIS A 130 -6.83 12.42 5.26
C HIS A 130 -5.74 11.70 4.46
N TYR A 131 -5.01 10.78 5.09
CA TYR A 131 -4.03 9.97 4.38
C TYR A 131 -4.71 8.99 3.40
N ARG A 132 -5.85 8.39 3.77
CA ARG A 132 -6.64 7.58 2.83
C ARG A 132 -7.10 8.39 1.61
N ASP A 133 -7.57 9.62 1.81
CA ASP A 133 -7.95 10.53 0.73
C ASP A 133 -6.76 10.83 -0.20
N TYR A 134 -5.57 11.03 0.37
CA TYR A 134 -4.34 11.16 -0.40
C TYR A 134 -4.04 9.88 -1.22
N LEU A 135 -4.21 8.69 -0.65
CA LEU A 135 -3.99 7.43 -1.36
C LEU A 135 -5.01 7.20 -2.48
N GLN A 136 -6.28 7.54 -2.25
CA GLN A 136 -7.33 7.45 -3.26
C GLN A 136 -7.16 8.45 -4.42
N SER A 137 -6.72 9.67 -4.11
CA SER A 137 -6.48 10.71 -5.12
C SER A 137 -5.21 10.48 -5.92
N THR A 138 -4.20 9.87 -5.32
CA THR A 138 -2.92 9.63 -5.98
C THR A 138 -2.77 8.22 -6.52
N ASP A 139 -3.56 7.24 -6.08
CA ASP A 139 -3.41 5.80 -6.39
C ASP A 139 -2.01 5.24 -6.06
N SER A 140 -1.44 5.73 -4.94
CA SER A 140 -0.13 5.33 -4.45
C SER A 140 -0.22 4.04 -3.66
N GLY A 141 0.68 3.09 -3.93
CA GLY A 141 0.95 2.00 -2.99
C GLY A 141 1.69 2.49 -1.74
N ILE A 142 1.46 1.82 -0.61
CA ILE A 142 2.16 2.10 0.65
C ILE A 142 2.75 0.82 1.23
N THR A 143 3.89 0.96 1.92
CA THR A 143 4.55 -0.16 2.58
C THR A 143 4.31 -0.09 4.10
N GLY A 144 3.93 -1.23 4.68
CA GLY A 144 3.83 -1.38 6.14
C GLY A 144 5.17 -1.78 6.73
N ALA A 145 5.89 -0.83 7.33
CA ALA A 145 7.17 -1.07 7.98
C ALA A 145 6.99 -1.30 9.49
N GLN A 146 6.68 -2.54 9.89
CA GLN A 146 6.39 -2.88 11.30
C GLN A 146 7.56 -3.52 12.05
N THR A 147 8.43 -4.27 11.35
CA THR A 147 9.44 -5.10 12.02
C THR A 147 10.76 -4.35 12.16
N ASP A 148 11.16 -4.04 13.39
CA ASP A 148 12.48 -3.49 13.71
C ASP A 148 13.62 -4.52 13.54
N VAL A 149 14.87 -4.08 13.57
CA VAL A 149 16.08 -4.95 13.58
C VAL A 149 16.11 -5.87 14.81
N LYS A 150 15.45 -5.47 15.90
CA LYS A 150 15.23 -6.18 17.17
C LYS A 150 16.44 -6.51 18.06
N GLY A 151 17.68 -6.51 17.57
CA GLY A 151 18.87 -6.67 18.44
C GLY A 151 18.87 -7.96 19.26
N ASP A 152 19.10 -7.88 20.57
CA ASP A 152 18.90 -9.02 21.46
C ASP A 152 17.40 -9.28 21.68
N ARG A 153 16.90 -10.45 21.29
CA ARG A 153 15.47 -10.78 21.36
C ARG A 153 14.99 -11.08 22.79
N GLY A 154 15.90 -11.26 23.75
CA GLY A 154 15.58 -11.44 25.16
C GLY A 154 15.36 -10.14 25.92
N LEU A 155 15.64 -8.98 25.31
CA LEU A 155 15.58 -7.67 25.94
C LEU A 155 14.44 -6.81 25.39
N HIS A 156 13.86 -5.96 26.23
CA HIS A 156 12.95 -4.92 25.77
C HIS A 156 13.69 -3.88 24.89
N PRO A 157 12.97 -3.12 24.03
CA PRO A 157 13.60 -2.10 23.19
C PRO A 157 14.46 -1.08 23.97
N SER A 158 14.03 -0.68 25.17
CA SER A 158 14.77 0.27 26.03
C SER A 158 16.03 -0.30 26.68
N GLN A 159 16.26 -1.61 26.58
CA GLN A 159 17.40 -2.31 27.18
C GLN A 159 18.45 -2.71 26.14
N GLN A 160 18.23 -2.41 24.86
CA GLN A 160 19.17 -2.70 23.79
C GLN A 160 20.44 -1.84 23.93
N VAL A 161 21.60 -2.41 23.60
CA VAL A 161 22.82 -1.62 23.43
C VAL A 161 22.71 -0.86 22.10
N GLN A 162 22.80 0.46 22.15
CA GLN A 162 22.81 1.29 20.94
C GLN A 162 24.13 1.10 20.19
N HIS A 163 24.04 1.04 18.86
CA HIS A 163 25.17 0.91 17.94
C HIS A 163 25.76 2.28 17.60
#